data_AF-A0A3L7NUP9-F1
#
_entry.id   AF-A0A3L7NUP9-F1
#
_cell.length_a   1.000
_cell.length_b   1.000
_cell.length_c   1.000
_cell.angle_alpha   90.00
_cell.angle_beta   90.00
_cell.angle_gamma   90.00
#
_symmetry.space_group_name_H-M   'P 1'
#
loop_
_entity.id
_entity.type
_entity.pdbx_description
1 polymer ?
#
loop_
_entity_poly.entity_id
_entity_poly.type
_entity_poly.pdbx_seq_one_letter_code
_entity_poly.pdbx_strand_id
1 'polypeptide(L)'
;MRLVIFATSCVLLWGAGQLCAQAPVAGEQPPPLSEGAFAGEIPDVTPTYSLSKEERKVWDADHVDDFSLTDQTGATITLADLKGRPWVANFIFTRCVTQCPMMCSKIRTLIKDINTDPAKPNPVRFVTITIDPRNDSLEKIKEFANIFGADPKQWLFLTGDEKSITELIRHGFKVAAWENFGSDRLPGMEFAHSMHLIHVDENGKILGRYESMNDQDLVTLQRVLEGKIPTPKRHQPAPFGTLLPGELAAVTPGVPAAADTDPLAKLPPWARRLPLTNAALNALATVLLISGFTAIKAKQPVLHKQMMLTSYLVSIAFLGCYLTYHYALTKYTGEHGKKFVGTPALSMVYYTILITHVILAVAVPVLASMTIWRGLTGQWESHRKWAKVTFPIWLYVSVTGVIIYWMLYHVSGPAA
;
A
#
# COMPACT_ATOMS: atom_id res chain seq x y z
N MET A 1 -37.50 22.69 -1.37
CA MET A 1 -37.25 22.25 0.03
C MET A 1 -37.58 20.77 0.22
N ARG A 2 -37.02 19.87 -0.61
CA ARG A 2 -37.14 18.40 -0.51
C ARG A 2 -35.93 17.64 -1.09
N LEU A 3 -34.75 18.27 -1.15
CA LEU A 3 -33.53 17.65 -1.72
C LEU A 3 -32.27 17.78 -0.84
N VAL A 4 -32.46 18.01 0.48
CA VAL A 4 -31.35 18.19 1.44
C VAL A 4 -31.42 17.18 2.61
N ILE A 5 -32.35 16.21 2.57
CA ILE A 5 -32.60 15.25 3.68
C ILE A 5 -32.14 13.83 3.32
N PHE A 6 -31.05 13.66 2.56
CA PHE A 6 -30.50 12.32 2.30
C PHE A 6 -28.99 12.17 2.56
N ALA A 7 -28.31 13.24 2.99
CA ALA A 7 -26.87 13.19 3.29
C ALA A 7 -26.53 13.18 4.79
N THR A 8 -27.53 13.12 5.67
CA THR A 8 -27.36 13.24 7.14
C THR A 8 -27.74 11.99 7.94
N SER A 9 -27.82 10.82 7.30
CA SER A 9 -28.20 9.56 7.97
C SER A 9 -27.12 8.49 8.05
N CYS A 10 -25.87 8.75 7.66
CA CYS A 10 -24.77 7.77 7.80
C CYS A 10 -23.73 8.12 8.89
N VAL A 11 -23.91 9.18 9.67
CA VAL A 11 -22.93 9.62 10.68
C VAL A 11 -23.39 9.36 12.12
N LEU A 12 -24.58 8.77 12.34
CA LEU A 12 -25.15 8.54 13.68
C LEU A 12 -25.27 7.07 14.09
N LEU A 13 -24.45 6.18 13.51
CA LEU A 13 -24.33 4.78 13.95
C LEU A 13 -22.90 4.37 14.29
N TRP A 14 -22.09 5.32 14.76
CA TRP A 14 -20.77 5.04 15.34
C TRP A 14 -20.64 5.74 16.70
N GLY A 15 -21.54 5.40 17.62
CA GLY A 15 -21.68 6.08 18.90
C GLY A 15 -22.32 5.21 19.99
N ALA A 16 -22.02 3.92 20.01
CA ALA A 16 -22.40 3.03 21.11
C ALA A 16 -21.38 1.87 21.17
N GLY A 17 -20.32 2.06 21.95
CA GLY A 17 -19.26 1.05 22.10
C GLY A 17 -18.03 1.55 22.85
N GLN A 18 -18.20 2.44 23.82
CA GLN A 18 -17.16 2.76 24.80
C GLN A 18 -17.77 2.68 26.19
N LEU A 19 -17.62 1.54 26.84
CA LEU A 19 -17.74 1.33 28.28
C LEU A 19 -17.08 -0.01 28.60
N CYS A 20 -15.78 0.05 28.90
CA CYS A 20 -15.00 -0.81 29.79
C CYS A 20 -13.51 -0.74 29.41
N ALA A 21 -12.85 0.34 29.83
CA ALA A 21 -11.42 0.32 30.06
C ALA A 21 -11.20 0.87 31.47
N GLN A 22 -10.85 -0.02 32.39
CA GLN A 22 -10.53 0.30 33.76
C GLN A 22 -9.29 1.21 33.81
N ALA A 23 -9.28 2.13 34.76
CA ALA A 23 -8.20 3.08 35.00
C ALA A 23 -6.86 2.37 35.28
N PRO A 24 -5.72 2.93 34.85
CA PRO A 24 -4.42 2.35 35.15
C PRO A 24 -4.08 2.53 36.63
N VAL A 25 -3.60 1.44 37.24
CA VAL A 25 -3.00 1.41 38.57
C VAL A 25 -1.76 2.30 38.58
N ALA A 26 -1.69 3.21 39.55
CA ALA A 26 -0.55 4.07 39.79
C ALA A 26 0.61 3.27 40.39
N GLY A 27 1.81 3.45 39.83
CA GLY A 27 3.07 3.13 40.51
C GLY A 27 4.00 2.17 39.77
N GLU A 28 4.60 2.63 38.68
CA GLU A 28 6.02 2.38 38.37
C GLU A 28 6.41 3.23 37.15
N GLN A 29 7.21 4.28 37.38
CA GLN A 29 7.86 5.00 36.29
C GLN A 29 8.96 4.09 35.73
N PRO A 30 9.01 3.83 34.41
CA PRO A 30 10.19 3.20 33.83
C PRO A 30 11.40 4.13 34.04
N PRO A 31 12.60 3.57 34.31
CA PRO A 31 13.77 4.37 34.61
C PRO A 31 14.12 5.29 33.42
N PRO A 32 14.70 6.47 33.68
CA PRO A 32 15.13 7.36 32.62
C PRO A 32 16.17 6.65 31.76
N LEU A 33 15.98 6.69 30.44
CA LEU A 33 16.97 6.22 29.47
C LEU A 33 18.26 6.99 29.69
N SER A 34 19.31 6.31 30.15
CA SER A 34 20.63 6.90 30.33
C SER A 34 21.19 7.32 28.96
N GLU A 35 21.41 8.62 28.79
CA GLU A 35 22.23 9.18 27.71
C GLU A 35 23.67 8.67 27.87
N GLY A 36 24.01 7.56 27.22
CA GLY A 36 25.35 6.99 27.31
C GLY A 36 25.61 5.63 26.67
N ALA A 37 24.61 4.96 26.07
CA ALA A 37 24.77 3.58 25.57
C ALA A 37 24.75 3.42 24.02
N PHE A 38 25.11 4.46 23.26
CA PHE A 38 25.32 4.38 21.80
C PHE A 38 26.72 4.82 21.40
N ALA A 39 27.74 4.30 22.10
CA ALA A 39 29.14 4.41 21.69
C ALA A 39 29.68 3.00 21.42
N GLY A 40 29.23 2.41 20.33
CA GLY A 40 29.81 1.22 19.73
C GLY A 40 29.66 1.36 18.23
N GLU A 41 30.76 1.26 17.48
CA GLU A 41 30.74 1.26 16.02
C GLU A 41 29.72 0.25 15.50
N ILE A 42 28.81 0.70 14.65
CA ILE A 42 27.97 -0.17 13.84
C ILE A 42 28.94 -0.86 12.88
N PRO A 43 29.13 -2.19 12.95
CA PRO A 43 29.96 -2.87 11.97
C PRO A 43 29.37 -2.63 10.58
N ASP A 44 30.22 -2.17 9.65
CA ASP A 44 29.91 -2.05 8.24
C ASP A 44 29.73 -3.46 7.65
N VAL A 45 28.54 -4.03 7.88
CA VAL A 45 28.14 -5.28 7.22
C VAL A 45 27.57 -4.88 5.87
N THR A 46 28.46 -4.83 4.87
CA THR A 46 28.07 -4.73 3.47
C THR A 46 27.17 -5.94 3.16
N PRO A 47 25.94 -5.74 2.64
CA PRO A 47 25.06 -6.86 2.34
C PRO A 47 25.67 -7.67 1.19
N THR A 48 26.04 -8.92 1.46
CA THR A 48 26.67 -9.81 0.49
C THR A 48 25.71 -10.40 -0.56
N TYR A 49 24.44 -10.02 -0.59
CA TYR A 49 23.48 -10.65 -1.49
C TYR A 49 22.42 -9.67 -2.03
N SER A 50 22.84 -8.75 -2.90
CA SER A 50 21.94 -8.17 -3.90
C SER A 50 21.82 -9.15 -5.07
N LEU A 51 20.61 -9.65 -5.34
CA LEU A 51 20.36 -10.35 -6.61
C LEU A 51 20.77 -9.42 -7.77
N SER A 52 21.51 -9.98 -8.72
CA SER A 52 22.06 -9.24 -9.84
C SER A 52 20.94 -8.68 -10.72
N LYS A 53 21.21 -7.58 -11.42
CA LYS A 53 20.25 -6.91 -12.31
C LYS A 53 19.70 -7.84 -13.41
N GLU A 54 20.41 -8.92 -13.71
CA GLU A 54 20.08 -9.99 -14.67
C GLU A 54 19.04 -10.99 -14.14
N GLU A 55 18.82 -11.07 -12.83
CA GLU A 55 17.85 -12.00 -12.20
C GLU A 55 16.42 -11.45 -12.15
N ARG A 56 16.15 -10.26 -12.73
CA ARG A 56 14.79 -9.79 -13.03
C ARG A 56 14.17 -10.56 -14.22
N LYS A 57 14.21 -11.88 -14.16
CA LYS A 57 13.61 -12.82 -15.11
C LYS A 57 12.08 -12.82 -14.99
N VAL A 58 11.37 -12.95 -16.12
CA VAL A 58 10.79 -14.27 -16.39
C VAL A 58 10.16 -14.98 -15.17
N TRP A 59 8.94 -14.72 -14.67
CA TRP A 59 8.38 -15.63 -13.65
C TRP A 59 8.05 -16.97 -14.28
N ASP A 60 9.03 -17.86 -14.30
CA ASP A 60 9.05 -19.18 -14.95
C ASP A 60 9.09 -20.30 -13.89
N ALA A 61 8.34 -20.10 -12.80
CA ALA A 61 8.20 -21.12 -11.76
C ALA A 61 7.38 -22.29 -12.32
N ASP A 62 7.96 -23.48 -12.34
CA ASP A 62 7.34 -24.67 -12.98
C ASP A 62 6.81 -25.65 -11.93
N HIS A 63 7.66 -26.06 -10.99
CA HIS A 63 7.29 -26.96 -9.90
C HIS A 63 7.84 -26.46 -8.57
N VAL A 64 7.19 -26.89 -7.48
CA VAL A 64 7.68 -26.66 -6.12
C VAL A 64 8.72 -27.74 -5.79
N ASP A 65 9.89 -27.32 -5.32
CA ASP A 65 10.94 -28.23 -4.85
C ASP A 65 10.51 -28.97 -3.58
N ASP A 66 11.14 -30.11 -3.30
CA ASP A 66 10.92 -30.82 -2.04
C ASP A 66 11.34 -29.95 -0.86
N PHE A 67 10.47 -29.87 0.14
CA PHE A 67 10.71 -29.13 1.38
C PHE A 67 10.24 -29.92 2.58
N SER A 68 10.74 -29.52 3.75
CA SER A 68 10.31 -30.03 5.05
C SER A 68 10.17 -28.84 6.00
N LEU A 69 8.94 -28.50 6.38
CA LEU A 69 8.63 -27.39 7.27
C LEU A 69 7.77 -27.89 8.45
N THR A 70 7.60 -27.06 9.46
CA THR A 70 6.79 -27.35 10.65
C THR A 70 5.51 -26.53 10.61
N ASP A 71 4.36 -27.18 10.82
CA ASP A 71 3.07 -26.50 10.87
C ASP A 71 2.75 -25.90 12.24
N GLN A 72 1.62 -25.18 12.33
CA GLN A 72 1.16 -24.55 13.57
C GLN A 72 0.83 -25.52 14.72
N THR A 73 0.77 -26.83 14.45
CA THR A 73 0.54 -27.88 15.45
C THR A 73 1.85 -28.51 15.94
N GLY A 74 2.97 -28.21 15.28
CA GLY A 74 4.27 -28.82 15.51
C GLY A 74 4.54 -30.06 14.65
N ALA A 75 3.65 -30.40 13.72
CA ALA A 75 3.83 -31.52 12.82
C ALA A 75 4.75 -31.12 11.65
N THR A 76 5.60 -32.04 11.20
CA THR A 76 6.38 -31.86 9.98
C THR A 76 5.48 -32.04 8.76
N ILE A 77 5.52 -31.06 7.85
CA ILE A 77 4.82 -31.06 6.58
C ILE A 77 5.84 -30.99 5.45
N THR A 78 5.68 -31.91 4.50
CA THR A 78 6.48 -32.00 3.28
C THR A 78 5.63 -31.76 2.03
N LEU A 79 6.29 -31.60 0.88
CA LEU A 79 5.58 -31.54 -0.41
C LEU A 79 4.74 -32.81 -0.65
N ALA A 80 5.22 -33.98 -0.22
CA ALA A 80 4.48 -35.24 -0.37
C ALA A 80 3.14 -35.24 0.37
N ASP A 81 3.04 -34.54 1.51
CA ASP A 81 1.81 -34.39 2.29
C ASP A 81 0.79 -33.42 1.64
N LEU A 82 1.24 -32.64 0.66
CA LEU A 82 0.41 -31.73 -0.13
C LEU A 82 -0.01 -32.32 -1.49
N LYS A 83 0.67 -33.37 -1.96
CA LYS A 83 0.33 -34.05 -3.22
C LYS A 83 -1.02 -34.77 -3.13
N GLY A 84 -1.62 -35.02 -4.29
CA GLY A 84 -2.93 -35.65 -4.43
C GLY A 84 -4.12 -34.69 -4.27
N ARG A 85 -3.89 -33.41 -3.98
CA ARG A 85 -4.92 -32.36 -4.00
C ARG A 85 -4.33 -31.01 -4.43
N PRO A 86 -5.11 -30.13 -5.07
CA PRO A 86 -4.67 -28.78 -5.37
C PRO A 86 -4.48 -27.97 -4.08
N TRP A 87 -3.54 -27.02 -4.12
CA TRP A 87 -3.29 -26.13 -2.99
C TRP A 87 -2.85 -24.73 -3.41
N VAL A 88 -3.00 -23.78 -2.48
CA VAL A 88 -2.66 -22.38 -2.69
C VAL A 88 -1.64 -21.94 -1.64
N ALA A 89 -0.50 -21.45 -2.10
CA ALA A 89 0.55 -20.91 -1.26
C ALA A 89 0.45 -19.38 -1.13
N ASN A 90 0.74 -18.85 0.06
CA ASN A 90 1.01 -17.44 0.28
C ASN A 90 2.13 -17.26 1.31
N PHE A 91 2.75 -16.09 1.29
CA PHE A 91 3.90 -15.77 2.14
C PHE A 91 3.55 -14.63 3.07
N ILE A 92 3.94 -14.71 4.35
CA ILE A 92 3.67 -13.67 5.36
C ILE A 92 4.84 -13.53 6.34
N PHE A 93 4.74 -12.59 7.27
CA PHE A 93 5.47 -12.61 8.55
C PHE A 93 4.54 -12.10 9.65
N THR A 94 4.61 -12.66 10.85
CA THR A 94 3.56 -12.45 11.88
C THR A 94 3.49 -11.03 12.43
N ARG A 95 4.61 -10.28 12.37
CA ARG A 95 4.64 -8.88 12.80
C ARG A 95 3.97 -7.92 11.83
N CYS A 96 3.64 -8.35 10.61
CA CYS A 96 3.02 -7.47 9.63
C CYS A 96 1.65 -6.99 10.12
N VAL A 97 1.47 -5.67 10.23
CA VAL A 97 0.26 -5.07 10.82
C VAL A 97 -0.81 -4.68 9.80
N THR A 98 -0.54 -4.78 8.50
CA THR A 98 -1.47 -4.32 7.45
C THR A 98 -1.80 -5.41 6.42
N GLN A 99 -0.85 -5.75 5.56
CA GLN A 99 -1.12 -6.54 4.36
C GLN A 99 -1.35 -8.02 4.67
N CYS A 100 -0.51 -8.63 5.52
CA CYS A 100 -0.65 -10.05 5.86
C CYS A 100 -2.01 -10.36 6.52
N PRO A 101 -2.52 -9.59 7.50
CA PRO A 101 -3.87 -9.80 8.03
C PRO A 101 -4.98 -9.68 6.98
N MET A 102 -4.85 -8.75 6.03
CA MET A 102 -5.81 -8.56 4.95
C MET A 102 -5.82 -9.74 3.97
N MET A 103 -4.63 -10.27 3.62
CA MET A 103 -4.51 -11.49 2.79
C MET A 103 -5.16 -12.68 3.47
N CYS A 104 -4.85 -12.90 4.76
CA CYS A 104 -5.42 -14.00 5.53
C CYS A 104 -6.95 -13.91 5.65
N SER A 105 -7.50 -12.70 5.82
CA SER A 105 -8.96 -12.48 5.82
C SER A 105 -9.62 -12.87 4.49
N LYS A 106 -8.98 -12.51 3.36
CA LYS A 106 -9.44 -12.88 2.01
C LYS A 106 -9.34 -14.39 1.76
N ILE A 107 -8.24 -15.04 2.18
CA ILE A 107 -8.06 -16.49 2.11
C ILE A 107 -9.14 -17.21 2.93
N ARG A 108 -9.43 -16.75 4.14
CA ARG A 108 -10.50 -17.31 4.99
C ARG A 108 -11.86 -17.25 4.29
N THR A 109 -12.15 -16.16 3.58
CA THR A 109 -13.37 -16.02 2.79
C THR A 109 -13.38 -17.03 1.64
N LEU A 110 -12.27 -17.11 0.90
CA LEU A 110 -12.12 -18.06 -0.21
C LEU A 110 -12.29 -19.52 0.24
N ILE A 111 -11.71 -19.93 1.37
CA ILE A 111 -11.88 -21.27 1.96
C ILE A 111 -13.36 -21.57 2.19
N LYS A 112 -14.09 -20.62 2.78
CA LYS A 112 -15.53 -20.78 3.06
C LYS A 112 -16.36 -20.92 1.80
N ASP A 113 -15.95 -20.28 0.70
CA ASP A 113 -16.71 -20.30 -0.55
C ASP A 113 -16.43 -21.56 -1.39
N ILE A 114 -15.18 -22.06 -1.39
CA ILE A 114 -14.78 -23.17 -2.28
C ILE A 114 -14.81 -24.56 -1.65
N ASN A 115 -14.67 -24.65 -0.32
CA ASN A 115 -14.68 -25.91 0.42
C ASN A 115 -15.99 -26.09 1.18
N THR A 116 -17.11 -25.79 0.51
CA THR A 116 -18.47 -25.88 1.07
C THR A 116 -19.02 -27.30 1.11
N ASP A 117 -18.63 -28.15 0.17
CA ASP A 117 -19.09 -29.54 0.07
C ASP A 117 -18.11 -30.51 0.77
N PRO A 118 -18.51 -31.13 1.90
CA PRO A 118 -17.68 -32.10 2.62
C PRO A 118 -17.39 -33.37 1.82
N ALA A 119 -18.20 -33.67 0.79
CA ALA A 119 -18.07 -34.86 -0.05
C ALA A 119 -17.17 -34.62 -1.28
N LYS A 120 -16.72 -33.38 -1.52
CA LYS A 120 -15.85 -33.05 -2.66
C LYS A 120 -14.54 -33.86 -2.56
N PRO A 121 -14.19 -34.66 -3.59
CA PRO A 121 -12.91 -35.33 -3.62
C PRO A 121 -11.79 -34.29 -3.70
N ASN A 122 -10.77 -34.42 -2.85
CA ASN A 122 -9.58 -33.58 -2.82
C ASN A 122 -9.88 -32.07 -2.69
N PRO A 123 -10.41 -31.62 -1.53
CA PRO A 123 -10.64 -30.21 -1.27
C PRO A 123 -9.33 -29.43 -1.33
N VAL A 124 -9.42 -28.17 -1.77
CA VAL A 124 -8.25 -27.30 -1.95
C VAL A 124 -7.65 -27.00 -0.59
N ARG A 125 -6.34 -27.18 -0.46
CA ARG A 125 -5.59 -26.83 0.77
C ARG A 125 -4.96 -25.45 0.65
N PHE A 126 -4.88 -24.71 1.75
CA PHE A 126 -4.17 -23.44 1.81
C PHE A 126 -2.93 -23.58 2.67
N VAL A 127 -1.84 -22.93 2.26
CA VAL A 127 -0.54 -23.03 2.91
C VAL A 127 0.07 -21.63 3.01
N THR A 128 0.20 -21.14 4.23
CA THR A 128 0.80 -19.85 4.53
C THR A 128 2.20 -20.06 5.10
N ILE A 129 3.24 -19.59 4.42
CA ILE A 129 4.64 -19.81 4.79
C ILE A 129 5.23 -18.50 5.32
N THR A 130 5.91 -18.54 6.46
CA THR A 130 6.62 -17.35 6.94
C THR A 130 7.85 -17.03 6.09
N ILE A 131 8.13 -15.74 5.90
CA ILE A 131 9.38 -15.23 5.33
C ILE A 131 10.37 -14.76 6.41
N ASP A 132 9.96 -14.76 7.68
CA ASP A 132 10.78 -14.33 8.83
C ASP A 132 10.85 -15.40 9.94
N PRO A 133 11.38 -16.59 9.63
CA PRO A 133 11.44 -17.70 10.60
C PRO A 133 12.30 -17.40 11.83
N ARG A 134 13.22 -16.44 11.75
CA ARG A 134 14.04 -16.01 12.92
C ARG A 134 13.17 -15.47 14.05
N ASN A 135 12.09 -14.80 13.70
CA ASN A 135 11.23 -14.14 14.66
C ASN A 135 9.86 -14.80 14.78
N ASP A 136 9.44 -15.56 13.77
CA ASP A 136 8.17 -16.27 13.71
C ASP A 136 8.34 -17.71 14.24
N SER A 137 8.49 -17.80 15.56
CA SER A 137 8.51 -19.09 16.26
C SER A 137 7.20 -19.85 16.09
N LEU A 138 7.22 -21.15 16.38
CA LEU A 138 6.03 -22.00 16.32
C LEU A 138 4.86 -21.41 17.12
N GLU A 139 5.13 -20.86 18.30
CA GLU A 139 4.12 -20.24 19.18
C GLU A 139 3.46 -19.04 18.50
N LYS A 140 4.26 -18.14 17.90
CA LYS A 140 3.74 -16.95 17.22
C LYS A 140 2.97 -17.29 15.95
N ILE A 141 3.44 -18.27 15.20
CA ILE A 141 2.74 -18.78 14.01
C ILE A 141 1.39 -19.37 14.40
N LYS A 142 1.36 -20.16 15.49
CA LYS A 142 0.13 -20.72 16.04
C LYS A 142 -0.82 -19.62 16.52
N GLU A 143 -0.32 -18.61 17.23
CA GLU A 143 -1.13 -17.46 17.65
C GLU A 143 -1.72 -16.72 16.45
N PHE A 144 -0.91 -16.43 15.43
CA PHE A 144 -1.36 -15.76 14.22
C PHE A 144 -2.41 -16.60 13.46
N ALA A 145 -2.21 -17.91 13.33
CA ALA A 145 -3.17 -18.81 12.70
C ALA A 145 -4.52 -18.84 13.46
N ASN A 146 -4.48 -18.79 14.80
CA ASN A 146 -5.68 -18.76 15.64
C ASN A 146 -6.52 -17.50 15.45
N ILE A 147 -5.92 -16.34 15.18
CA ILE A 147 -6.65 -15.08 14.89
C ILE A 147 -7.62 -15.27 13.72
N PHE A 148 -7.23 -16.05 12.71
CA PHE A 148 -8.06 -16.31 11.53
C PHE A 148 -8.94 -17.56 11.67
N GLY A 149 -8.80 -18.30 12.77
CA GLY A 149 -9.49 -19.57 13.00
C GLY A 149 -9.11 -20.62 11.96
N ALA A 150 -7.82 -20.71 11.62
CA ALA A 150 -7.32 -21.64 10.61
C ALA A 150 -7.40 -23.09 11.10
N ASP A 151 -8.21 -23.91 10.44
CA ASP A 151 -8.25 -25.36 10.65
C ASP A 151 -7.04 -26.02 9.96
N PRO A 152 -6.13 -26.70 10.67
CA PRO A 152 -4.96 -27.37 10.08
C PRO A 152 -5.29 -28.39 8.96
N LYS A 153 -6.53 -28.89 8.91
CA LYS A 153 -7.00 -29.76 7.83
C LYS A 153 -7.20 -29.02 6.51
N GLN A 154 -7.54 -27.74 6.55
CA GLN A 154 -7.84 -26.91 5.38
C GLN A 154 -6.75 -25.87 5.11
N TRP A 155 -6.14 -25.32 6.17
CA TRP A 155 -5.23 -24.20 6.11
C TRP A 155 -4.06 -24.37 7.08
N LEU A 156 -2.88 -24.59 6.50
CA LEU A 156 -1.63 -24.72 7.22
C LEU A 156 -0.91 -23.38 7.31
N PHE A 157 -0.25 -23.15 8.43
CA PHE A 157 0.72 -22.08 8.63
C PHE A 157 2.07 -22.72 8.96
N LEU A 158 3.08 -22.47 8.12
CA LEU A 158 4.35 -23.16 8.15
C LEU A 158 5.49 -22.22 8.55
N THR A 159 6.39 -22.74 9.38
CA THR A 159 7.70 -22.15 9.74
C THR A 159 8.78 -23.25 9.71
N GLY A 160 10.03 -22.90 9.89
CA GLY A 160 11.14 -23.83 9.73
C GLY A 160 12.48 -23.16 9.82
N ASP A 161 13.53 -23.83 9.34
CA ASP A 161 14.84 -23.23 9.27
C ASP A 161 14.90 -22.15 8.18
N GLU A 162 15.65 -21.09 8.47
CA GLU A 162 15.73 -19.91 7.61
C GLU A 162 16.27 -20.23 6.20
N LYS A 163 17.24 -21.15 6.12
CA LYS A 163 17.88 -21.50 4.87
C LYS A 163 16.89 -22.22 3.95
N SER A 164 16.20 -23.25 4.44
CA SER A 164 15.20 -23.98 3.66
C SER A 164 14.04 -23.10 3.23
N ILE A 165 13.55 -22.21 4.10
CA ILE A 165 12.49 -21.25 3.74
C ILE A 165 12.96 -20.30 2.64
N THR A 166 14.17 -19.76 2.77
CA THR A 166 14.72 -18.84 1.77
C THR A 166 14.93 -19.53 0.43
N GLU A 167 15.46 -20.74 0.44
CA GLU A 167 15.66 -21.55 -0.77
C GLU A 167 14.32 -21.91 -1.42
N LEU A 168 13.31 -22.32 -0.64
CA LEU A 168 11.97 -22.62 -1.13
C LEU A 168 11.31 -21.41 -1.79
N ILE A 169 11.40 -20.22 -1.16
CA ILE A 169 10.81 -18.98 -1.68
C ILE A 169 11.51 -18.56 -2.98
N ARG A 170 12.84 -18.63 -3.03
CA ARG A 170 13.65 -18.13 -4.15
C ARG A 170 13.71 -19.10 -5.33
N HIS A 171 13.88 -20.39 -5.08
CA HIS A 171 14.09 -21.39 -6.13
C HIS A 171 12.78 -22.10 -6.50
N GLY A 172 12.00 -22.53 -5.51
CA GLY A 172 10.72 -23.21 -5.75
C GLY A 172 9.65 -22.25 -6.27
N PHE A 173 9.35 -21.19 -5.52
CA PHE A 173 8.27 -20.26 -5.88
C PHE A 173 8.73 -19.07 -6.74
N LYS A 174 10.03 -18.81 -6.79
CA LYS A 174 10.64 -17.64 -7.47
C LYS A 174 9.95 -16.32 -7.09
N VAL A 175 9.63 -16.19 -5.80
CA VAL A 175 8.97 -15.01 -5.25
C VAL A 175 10.04 -14.01 -4.82
N ALA A 176 9.94 -12.78 -5.33
CA ALA A 176 10.75 -11.67 -4.85
C ALA A 176 10.28 -11.26 -3.45
N ALA A 177 11.13 -11.54 -2.45
CA ALA A 177 11.00 -11.07 -1.08
C ALA A 177 12.34 -10.48 -0.63
N TRP A 178 12.32 -9.31 -0.02
CA TRP A 178 13.51 -8.65 0.52
C TRP A 178 13.21 -8.04 1.90
N GLU A 179 14.22 -8.05 2.77
CA GLU A 179 14.16 -7.33 4.04
C GLU A 179 14.29 -5.83 3.76
N ASN A 180 13.49 -5.03 4.45
CA ASN A 180 13.60 -3.58 4.43
C ASN A 180 14.69 -3.17 5.42
N PHE A 181 15.53 -2.21 5.03
CA PHE A 181 16.64 -1.70 5.86
C PHE A 181 16.49 -0.20 6.11
N GLY A 182 17.18 0.32 7.13
CA GLY A 182 17.22 1.75 7.44
C GLY A 182 15.83 2.31 7.78
N SER A 183 15.46 3.44 7.17
CA SER A 183 14.18 4.12 7.42
C SER A 183 12.95 3.36 6.91
N ASP A 184 13.12 2.40 6.00
CA ASP A 184 12.02 1.59 5.46
C ASP A 184 11.68 0.39 6.37
N ARG A 185 12.52 0.08 7.36
CA ARG A 185 12.31 -0.97 8.37
C ARG A 185 11.47 -0.46 9.53
N LEU A 186 10.19 -0.16 9.26
CA LEU A 186 9.23 0.21 10.30
C LEU A 186 8.73 -1.05 11.04
N PRO A 187 8.37 -0.96 12.33
CA PRO A 187 7.72 -2.06 13.04
C PRO A 187 6.47 -2.55 12.29
N GLY A 188 6.45 -3.82 11.92
CA GLY A 188 5.39 -4.44 11.13
C GLY A 188 5.45 -4.20 9.61
N MET A 189 6.54 -3.65 9.10
CA MET A 189 6.86 -3.48 7.67
C MET A 189 8.30 -3.89 7.39
N GLU A 190 8.85 -4.85 8.13
CA GLU A 190 10.26 -5.24 8.07
C GLU A 190 10.64 -5.97 6.78
N PHE A 191 9.66 -6.49 6.04
CA PHE A 191 9.88 -7.14 4.75
C PHE A 191 8.96 -6.56 3.69
N ALA A 192 9.47 -6.44 2.47
CA ALA A 192 8.67 -6.23 1.28
C ALA A 192 8.69 -7.51 0.45
N HIS A 193 7.50 -8.05 0.20
CA HIS A 193 7.34 -9.24 -0.63
C HIS A 193 6.12 -9.07 -1.55
N SER A 194 6.07 -9.87 -2.60
CA SER A 194 4.93 -9.86 -3.50
C SER A 194 3.67 -10.42 -2.81
N MET A 195 2.51 -9.77 -3.01
CA MET A 195 1.22 -10.13 -2.38
C MET A 195 0.47 -11.23 -3.15
N HIS A 196 1.21 -12.17 -3.77
CA HIS A 196 0.61 -13.17 -4.64
C HIS A 196 0.12 -14.39 -3.88
N LEU A 197 -0.99 -14.95 -4.34
CA LEU A 197 -1.41 -16.32 -4.09
C LEU A 197 -0.91 -17.19 -5.24
N ILE A 198 -0.19 -18.27 -4.93
CA ILE A 198 0.35 -19.19 -5.92
C ILE A 198 -0.51 -20.46 -5.94
N HIS A 199 -1.15 -20.75 -7.07
CA HIS A 199 -1.93 -21.95 -7.27
C HIS A 199 -1.04 -23.10 -7.75
N VAL A 200 -1.07 -24.21 -7.02
CA VAL A 200 -0.30 -25.43 -7.27
C VAL A 200 -1.26 -26.61 -7.44
N ASP A 201 -1.00 -27.47 -8.43
CA ASP A 201 -1.82 -28.65 -8.69
C ASP A 201 -1.51 -29.83 -7.74
N GLU A 202 -2.23 -30.93 -7.90
CA GLU A 202 -2.06 -32.15 -7.10
C GLU A 202 -0.69 -32.84 -7.24
N ASN A 203 0.09 -32.49 -8.27
CA ASN A 203 1.42 -33.07 -8.52
C ASN A 203 2.54 -32.16 -8.01
N GLY A 204 2.23 -30.95 -7.54
CA GLY A 204 3.22 -29.96 -7.13
C GLY A 204 3.64 -28.99 -8.24
N LYS A 205 2.93 -28.98 -9.38
CA LYS A 205 3.17 -28.05 -10.49
C LYS A 205 2.52 -26.70 -10.22
N ILE A 206 3.26 -25.62 -10.45
CA ILE A 206 2.76 -24.25 -10.32
C ILE A 206 1.94 -23.91 -11.56
N LEU A 207 0.64 -23.67 -11.36
CA LEU A 207 -0.29 -23.35 -12.44
C LEU A 207 -0.46 -21.85 -12.67
N GLY A 208 -0.36 -21.05 -11.61
CA GLY A 208 -0.39 -19.60 -11.77
C GLY A 208 -0.30 -18.78 -10.49
N ARG A 209 -0.13 -17.47 -10.66
CA ARG A 209 -0.07 -16.47 -9.59
C ARG A 209 -1.20 -15.45 -9.69
N TYR A 210 -1.73 -15.03 -8.55
CA TYR A 210 -2.88 -14.13 -8.46
C TYR A 210 -2.62 -13.05 -7.41
N GLU A 211 -2.96 -11.79 -7.70
CA GLU A 211 -2.80 -10.72 -6.71
C GLU A 211 -3.91 -10.79 -5.65
N SER A 212 -3.55 -11.02 -4.40
CA SER A 212 -4.53 -11.17 -3.31
C SER A 212 -5.35 -9.90 -3.04
N MET A 213 -4.78 -8.71 -3.25
CA MET A 213 -5.48 -7.44 -3.03
C MET A 213 -6.39 -7.03 -4.19
N ASN A 214 -6.33 -7.74 -5.32
CA ASN A 214 -7.17 -7.49 -6.48
C ASN A 214 -8.38 -8.43 -6.46
N ASP A 215 -9.57 -7.88 -6.24
CA ASP A 215 -10.81 -8.66 -6.15
C ASP A 215 -11.13 -9.42 -7.45
N GLN A 216 -10.75 -8.87 -8.61
CA GLN A 216 -10.96 -9.55 -9.90
C GLN A 216 -10.09 -10.80 -10.03
N ASP A 217 -8.85 -10.73 -9.52
CA ASP A 217 -7.93 -11.86 -9.50
C ASP A 217 -8.37 -12.93 -8.48
N LEU A 218 -8.90 -12.53 -7.32
CA LEU A 218 -9.49 -13.48 -6.37
C LEU A 218 -10.72 -14.20 -6.94
N VAL A 219 -11.62 -13.49 -7.61
CA VAL A 219 -12.76 -14.13 -8.30
C VAL A 219 -12.28 -15.06 -9.41
N THR A 220 -11.21 -14.67 -10.12
CA THR A 220 -10.60 -15.54 -11.14
C THR A 220 -10.03 -16.80 -10.51
N LEU A 221 -9.23 -16.66 -9.44
CA LEU A 221 -8.67 -17.78 -8.70
C LEU A 221 -9.77 -18.70 -8.16
N GLN A 222 -10.82 -18.14 -7.54
CA GLN A 222 -11.97 -18.90 -7.06
C GLN A 222 -12.56 -19.77 -8.18
N ARG A 223 -12.86 -19.18 -9.34
CA ARG A 223 -13.42 -19.91 -10.47
C ARG A 223 -12.47 -20.98 -11.01
N VAL A 224 -11.15 -20.75 -10.95
CA VAL A 224 -10.12 -21.75 -11.30
C VAL A 224 -10.13 -22.91 -10.31
N LEU A 225 -10.14 -22.63 -9.00
CA LEU A 225 -10.16 -23.64 -7.93
C LEU A 225 -11.46 -24.45 -7.89
N GLU A 226 -12.57 -23.86 -8.34
CA GLU A 226 -13.85 -24.53 -8.54
C GLU A 226 -13.89 -25.36 -9.85
N GLY A 227 -12.84 -25.30 -10.68
CA GLY A 227 -12.78 -25.98 -11.97
C GLY A 227 -13.69 -25.38 -13.05
N LYS A 228 -14.25 -24.17 -12.82
CA LYS A 228 -15.18 -23.51 -13.76
C LYS A 228 -14.46 -22.91 -14.97
N ILE A 229 -13.20 -22.54 -14.82
CA ILE A 229 -12.35 -21.99 -15.88
C ILE A 229 -10.92 -22.55 -15.75
N PRO A 230 -10.18 -22.72 -16.86
CA PRO A 230 -8.74 -22.99 -16.78
C PRO A 230 -7.97 -21.75 -16.32
N THR A 231 -6.75 -21.95 -15.79
CA THR A 231 -5.86 -20.84 -15.42
C THR A 231 -5.58 -19.94 -16.62
N PRO A 232 -5.94 -18.64 -16.61
CA PRO A 232 -5.72 -17.75 -17.75
C PRO A 232 -4.23 -17.53 -18.04
N LYS A 233 -3.84 -17.39 -19.32
CA LYS A 233 -2.44 -17.20 -19.74
C LYS A 233 -1.68 -16.11 -18.99
N ARG A 234 -2.34 -15.01 -18.62
CA ARG A 234 -1.72 -13.90 -17.87
C ARG A 234 -1.26 -14.29 -16.46
N HIS A 235 -1.85 -15.34 -15.89
CA HIS A 235 -1.52 -15.86 -14.56
C HIS A 235 -0.55 -17.04 -14.63
N GLN A 236 -0.39 -17.67 -15.80
CA GLN A 236 0.48 -18.82 -15.99
C GLN A 236 1.96 -18.39 -15.92
N PRO A 237 2.85 -19.28 -15.46
CA PRO A 237 4.27 -19.03 -15.53
C PRO A 237 4.76 -18.89 -16.98
N ALA A 238 5.79 -18.07 -17.12
CA ALA A 238 6.72 -18.02 -18.25
C ALA A 238 7.07 -19.43 -18.75
N PRO A 239 7.00 -19.83 -20.05
CA PRO A 239 7.70 -21.04 -20.47
C PRO A 239 9.18 -20.93 -20.07
N PHE A 240 9.73 -22.01 -19.51
CA PHE A 240 11.12 -22.04 -19.05
C PHE A 240 12.08 -21.60 -20.16
N GLY A 241 12.96 -20.64 -19.86
CA GLY A 241 13.92 -20.11 -20.83
C GLY A 241 13.39 -19.06 -21.81
N THR A 242 12.15 -18.56 -21.63
CA THR A 242 11.64 -17.45 -22.44
C THR A 242 12.36 -16.14 -22.11
N LEU A 243 13.26 -15.70 -22.98
CA LEU A 243 13.70 -14.30 -23.05
C LEU A 243 12.68 -13.52 -23.89
N LEU A 244 12.28 -12.33 -23.47
CA LEU A 244 11.33 -11.51 -24.22
C LEU A 244 11.92 -11.14 -25.60
N PRO A 245 11.19 -11.30 -26.72
CA PRO A 245 11.59 -10.70 -27.98
C PRO A 245 11.40 -9.18 -27.88
N GLY A 246 12.48 -8.43 -27.65
CA GLY A 246 12.39 -6.97 -27.53
C GLY A 246 13.65 -6.19 -27.13
N GLU A 247 14.83 -6.79 -26.98
CA GLU A 247 16.05 -6.08 -26.53
C GLU A 247 17.22 -6.12 -27.53
N LEU A 248 16.97 -6.46 -28.80
CA LEU A 248 18.00 -6.46 -29.84
C LEU A 248 18.13 -5.13 -30.61
N ALA A 249 17.41 -4.08 -30.19
CA ALA A 249 17.52 -2.76 -30.79
C ALA A 249 17.93 -1.73 -29.75
N ALA A 250 19.20 -1.30 -29.86
CA ALA A 250 19.87 -0.16 -29.21
C ALA A 250 20.82 -0.49 -28.04
N VAL A 251 21.88 -1.26 -28.34
CA VAL A 251 23.16 -1.12 -27.63
C VAL A 251 24.16 -0.48 -28.59
N THR A 252 24.22 0.85 -28.58
CA THR A 252 25.46 1.58 -28.91
C THR A 252 26.22 1.81 -27.61
N PRO A 253 27.55 1.61 -27.56
CA PRO A 253 28.33 1.81 -26.36
C PRO A 253 28.47 3.30 -26.08
N GLY A 254 27.60 3.81 -25.22
CA GLY A 254 27.65 5.16 -24.69
C GLY A 254 26.85 5.16 -23.40
N VAL A 255 27.52 5.49 -22.30
CA VAL A 255 27.01 5.83 -20.96
C VAL A 255 25.51 5.52 -20.74
N PRO A 256 25.15 4.57 -19.84
CA PRO A 256 23.74 4.22 -19.64
C PRO A 256 22.94 5.45 -19.18
N ALA A 257 22.07 5.94 -20.06
CA ALA A 257 21.09 6.94 -19.71
C ALA A 257 20.05 6.30 -18.79
N ALA A 258 19.86 6.91 -17.62
CA ALA A 258 18.92 6.51 -16.58
C ALA A 258 17.46 6.60 -17.04
N ALA A 259 16.93 5.58 -17.73
CA ALA A 259 15.59 5.67 -18.33
C ALA A 259 14.61 4.50 -18.07
N ASP A 260 14.97 3.41 -17.38
CA ASP A 260 14.08 2.24 -17.22
C ASP A 260 13.49 1.99 -15.82
N THR A 261 13.45 3.00 -14.94
CA THR A 261 12.88 2.86 -13.58
C THR A 261 11.87 3.95 -13.20
N ASP A 262 11.01 4.38 -14.11
CA ASP A 262 9.89 5.26 -13.77
C ASP A 262 8.55 4.50 -13.72
N PRO A 263 7.98 4.22 -12.53
CA PRO A 263 6.62 3.68 -12.37
C PRO A 263 5.57 4.49 -13.14
N LEU A 264 5.80 5.79 -13.37
CA LEU A 264 4.91 6.67 -14.13
C LEU A 264 4.91 6.38 -15.65
N ALA A 265 5.87 5.61 -16.15
CA ALA A 265 5.88 5.14 -17.55
C ALA A 265 4.69 4.21 -17.85
N LYS A 266 4.24 3.46 -16.84
CA LYS A 266 3.06 2.56 -16.94
C LYS A 266 1.73 3.31 -16.93
N LEU A 267 1.71 4.59 -16.53
CA LEU A 267 0.49 5.40 -16.54
C LEU A 267 0.08 5.76 -17.97
N PRO A 268 -1.22 5.71 -18.30
CA PRO A 268 -1.70 6.24 -19.57
C PRO A 268 -1.42 7.76 -19.66
N PRO A 269 -1.26 8.32 -20.88
CA PRO A 269 -0.83 9.71 -21.07
C PRO A 269 -1.69 10.76 -20.35
N TRP A 270 -3.01 10.51 -20.23
CA TRP A 270 -3.91 11.40 -19.51
C TRP A 270 -3.60 11.43 -18.00
N ALA A 271 -3.29 10.27 -17.40
CA ALA A 271 -3.01 10.16 -15.96
C ALA A 271 -1.64 10.74 -15.61
N ARG A 272 -0.66 10.59 -16.51
CA ARG A 272 0.70 11.15 -16.33
C ARG A 272 0.72 12.68 -16.25
N ARG A 273 -0.29 13.36 -16.82
CA ARG A 273 -0.42 14.83 -16.79
C ARG A 273 -1.14 15.36 -15.55
N LEU A 274 -1.80 14.50 -14.78
CA LEU A 274 -2.60 14.92 -13.63
C LEU A 274 -1.77 15.53 -12.48
N PRO A 275 -0.55 15.06 -12.15
CA PRO A 275 0.27 15.71 -11.13
C PRO A 275 0.58 17.18 -11.45
N LEU A 276 0.98 17.46 -12.70
CA LEU A 276 1.21 18.84 -13.16
C LEU A 276 -0.09 19.65 -13.14
N THR A 277 -1.19 19.05 -13.58
CA THR A 277 -2.52 19.70 -13.56
C THR A 277 -2.91 20.08 -12.13
N ASN A 278 -2.70 19.18 -11.17
CA ASN A 278 -2.97 19.40 -9.75
C ASN A 278 -2.10 20.53 -9.18
N ALA A 279 -0.81 20.56 -9.51
CA ALA A 279 0.08 21.64 -9.11
C ALA A 279 -0.37 23.00 -9.69
N ALA A 280 -0.77 23.02 -10.97
CA ALA A 280 -1.29 24.23 -11.62
C ALA A 280 -2.59 24.73 -10.99
N LEU A 281 -3.52 23.82 -10.65
CA LEU A 281 -4.77 24.17 -9.96
C LEU A 281 -4.51 24.73 -8.55
N ASN A 282 -3.56 24.17 -7.80
CA ASN A 282 -3.13 24.73 -6.51
C ASN A 282 -2.43 26.10 -6.66
N ALA A 283 -1.62 26.29 -7.70
CA ALA A 283 -1.03 27.59 -7.98
C ALA A 283 -2.10 28.64 -8.31
N LEU A 284 -3.09 28.28 -9.13
CA LEU A 284 -4.24 29.13 -9.45
C LEU A 284 -5.07 29.45 -8.20
N ALA A 285 -5.38 28.46 -7.37
CA ALA A 285 -6.09 28.66 -6.11
C ALA A 285 -5.33 29.62 -5.17
N THR A 286 -3.99 29.50 -5.10
CA THR A 286 -3.14 30.42 -4.33
C THR A 286 -3.30 31.86 -4.81
N VAL A 287 -3.21 32.09 -6.13
CA VAL A 287 -3.37 33.42 -6.72
C VAL A 287 -4.76 33.99 -6.45
N LEU A 288 -5.82 33.18 -6.59
CA LEU A 288 -7.20 33.58 -6.32
C LEU A 288 -7.43 33.89 -4.83
N LEU A 289 -6.83 33.13 -3.91
CA LEU A 289 -6.91 33.38 -2.47
C LEU A 289 -6.25 34.71 -2.10
N ILE A 290 -5.04 34.96 -2.59
CA ILE A 290 -4.32 36.22 -2.37
C ILE A 290 -5.10 37.40 -2.99
N SER A 291 -5.63 37.22 -4.20
CA SER A 291 -6.45 38.23 -4.89
C SER A 291 -7.75 38.53 -4.13
N GLY A 292 -8.42 37.51 -3.60
CA GLY A 292 -9.61 37.71 -2.78
C GLY A 292 -9.31 38.38 -1.44
N PHE A 293 -8.17 38.09 -0.82
CA PHE A 293 -7.73 38.76 0.40
C PHE A 293 -7.38 40.24 0.17
N THR A 294 -6.67 40.54 -0.91
CA THR A 294 -6.35 41.93 -1.29
C THR A 294 -7.62 42.70 -1.67
N ALA A 295 -8.56 42.09 -2.38
CA ALA A 295 -9.86 42.70 -2.72
C ALA A 295 -10.67 43.10 -1.48
N ILE A 296 -10.76 42.24 -0.45
CA ILE A 296 -11.49 42.61 0.77
C ILE A 296 -10.77 43.69 1.57
N LYS A 297 -9.42 43.70 1.56
CA LYS A 297 -8.63 44.79 2.15
C LYS A 297 -8.85 46.13 1.42
N ALA A 298 -9.04 46.08 0.10
CA ALA A 298 -9.40 47.22 -0.73
C ALA A 298 -10.90 47.61 -0.65
N LYS A 299 -11.67 47.00 0.26
CA LYS A 299 -13.13 47.23 0.42
C LYS A 299 -13.93 46.95 -0.86
N GLN A 300 -13.50 45.96 -1.66
CA GLN A 300 -14.20 45.49 -2.86
C GLN A 300 -14.88 44.13 -2.59
N PRO A 301 -16.07 44.10 -1.95
CA PRO A 301 -16.69 42.85 -1.50
C PRO A 301 -17.18 41.95 -2.63
N VAL A 302 -17.58 42.54 -3.77
CA VAL A 302 -18.03 41.78 -4.96
C VAL A 302 -16.87 40.99 -5.55
N LEU A 303 -15.72 41.64 -5.73
CA LEU A 303 -14.51 40.99 -6.24
C LEU A 303 -14.00 39.92 -5.26
N HIS A 304 -13.98 40.23 -3.95
CA HIS A 304 -13.66 39.22 -2.93
C HIS A 304 -14.53 37.97 -3.06
N LYS A 305 -15.86 38.14 -3.13
CA LYS A 305 -16.80 37.03 -3.29
C LYS A 305 -16.52 36.22 -4.55
N GLN A 306 -16.31 36.87 -5.69
CA GLN A 306 -16.00 36.19 -6.94
C GLN A 306 -14.71 35.38 -6.82
N MET A 307 -13.63 35.96 -6.29
CA MET A 307 -12.35 35.26 -6.12
C MET A 307 -12.46 34.07 -5.16
N MET A 308 -13.19 34.19 -4.05
CA MET A 308 -13.37 33.09 -3.09
C MET A 308 -14.19 31.94 -3.66
N LEU A 309 -15.27 32.24 -4.39
CA LEU A 309 -16.09 31.21 -5.04
C LEU A 309 -15.32 30.51 -6.17
N THR A 310 -14.59 31.27 -7.00
CA THR A 310 -13.74 30.70 -8.05
C THR A 310 -12.65 29.82 -7.43
N SER A 311 -11.97 30.26 -6.37
CA SER A 311 -10.96 29.46 -5.67
C SER A 311 -11.53 28.15 -5.11
N TYR A 312 -12.75 28.20 -4.56
CA TYR A 312 -13.46 27.02 -4.07
C TYR A 312 -13.75 26.02 -5.20
N LEU A 313 -14.24 26.48 -6.35
CA LEU A 313 -14.47 25.64 -7.53
C LEU A 313 -13.17 25.03 -8.07
N VAL A 314 -12.10 25.82 -8.14
CA VAL A 314 -10.77 25.32 -8.53
C VAL A 314 -10.27 24.25 -7.56
N SER A 315 -10.52 24.41 -6.26
CA SER A 315 -10.17 23.42 -5.23
C SER A 315 -10.98 22.12 -5.34
N ILE A 316 -12.26 22.19 -5.74
CA ILE A 316 -13.08 21.01 -6.04
C ILE A 316 -12.53 20.27 -7.28
N ALA A 317 -12.19 21.01 -8.34
CA ALA A 317 -11.58 20.44 -9.54
C ALA A 317 -10.23 19.77 -9.23
N PHE A 318 -9.40 20.41 -8.40
CA PHE A 318 -8.16 19.85 -7.88
C PHE A 318 -8.40 18.52 -7.16
N LEU A 319 -9.37 18.47 -6.23
CA LEU A 319 -9.67 17.24 -5.49
C LEU A 319 -10.10 16.11 -6.42
N GLY A 320 -10.95 16.40 -7.42
CA GLY A 320 -11.36 15.42 -8.42
C GLY A 320 -10.17 14.88 -9.23
N CYS A 321 -9.30 15.75 -9.72
CA CYS A 321 -8.08 15.37 -10.44
C CYS A 321 -7.10 14.58 -9.57
N TYR A 322 -6.93 14.97 -8.29
CA TYR A 322 -6.11 14.29 -7.30
C TYR A 322 -6.58 12.85 -7.04
N LEU A 323 -7.86 12.67 -6.73
CA LEU A 323 -8.42 11.33 -6.49
C LEU A 323 -8.33 10.45 -7.75
N THR A 324 -8.58 11.04 -8.93
CA THR A 324 -8.46 10.32 -10.21
C THR A 324 -7.03 9.86 -10.47
N TYR A 325 -6.04 10.71 -10.19
CA TYR A 325 -4.63 10.34 -10.31
C TYR A 325 -4.26 9.19 -9.38
N HIS A 326 -4.62 9.27 -8.10
CA HIS A 326 -4.31 8.20 -7.15
C HIS A 326 -5.03 6.89 -7.48
N TYR A 327 -6.27 6.94 -7.94
CA TYR A 327 -6.97 5.77 -8.47
C TYR A 327 -6.24 5.17 -9.67
N ALA A 328 -5.83 6.00 -10.64
CA ALA A 328 -5.10 5.53 -11.81
C ALA A 328 -3.74 4.93 -11.43
N LEU A 329 -3.00 5.58 -10.54
CA LEU A 329 -1.72 5.10 -10.04
C LEU A 329 -1.87 3.71 -9.42
N THR A 330 -2.79 3.55 -8.46
CA THR A 330 -3.03 2.25 -7.83
C THR A 330 -3.52 1.21 -8.84
N LYS A 331 -4.38 1.58 -9.80
CA LYS A 331 -4.90 0.65 -10.81
C LYS A 331 -3.85 0.17 -11.82
N TYR A 332 -2.97 1.05 -12.30
CA TYR A 332 -2.04 0.73 -13.39
C TYR A 332 -0.64 0.35 -12.90
N THR A 333 -0.23 0.80 -11.71
CA THR A 333 1.12 0.55 -11.19
C THR A 333 1.12 -0.28 -9.91
N GLY A 334 -0.02 -0.41 -9.22
CA GLY A 334 -0.10 -1.01 -7.88
C GLY A 334 0.45 -0.10 -6.78
N GLU A 335 0.93 1.11 -7.12
CA GLU A 335 1.49 2.05 -6.16
C GLU A 335 0.44 3.03 -5.64
N HIS A 336 0.63 3.51 -4.41
CA HIS A 336 -0.26 4.50 -3.79
C HIS A 336 0.25 5.95 -3.91
N GLY A 337 1.52 6.13 -4.29
CA GLY A 337 2.13 7.43 -4.46
C GLY A 337 3.59 7.32 -4.91
N LYS A 338 4.10 8.39 -5.53
CA LYS A 338 5.54 8.50 -5.84
C LYS A 338 6.31 8.76 -4.54
N LYS A 339 7.40 8.03 -4.32
CA LYS A 339 8.30 8.24 -3.19
C LYS A 339 9.27 9.38 -3.47
N PHE A 340 9.60 10.15 -2.43
CA PHE A 340 10.65 11.16 -2.51
C PHE A 340 12.01 10.51 -2.26
N VAL A 341 12.97 10.76 -3.15
CA VAL A 341 14.35 10.26 -3.06
C VAL A 341 15.28 11.46 -2.98
N GLY A 342 15.89 11.68 -1.82
CA GLY A 342 16.79 12.80 -1.59
C GLY A 342 17.67 12.60 -0.35
N THR A 343 18.55 13.56 -0.07
CA THR A 343 19.40 13.53 1.13
C THR A 343 18.55 13.49 2.40
N PRO A 344 19.06 12.96 3.54
CA PRO A 344 18.30 12.90 4.79
C PRO A 344 17.69 14.25 5.21
N ALA A 345 18.45 15.33 5.05
CA ALA A 345 17.99 16.69 5.32
C ALA A 345 16.82 17.11 4.42
N LEU A 346 16.90 16.86 3.10
CA LEU A 346 15.82 17.20 2.17
C LEU A 346 14.58 16.34 2.39
N SER A 347 14.76 15.06 2.71
CA SER A 347 13.68 14.14 3.05
C SER A 347 12.94 14.60 4.31
N MET A 348 13.66 15.05 5.35
CA MET A 348 13.05 15.62 6.56
C MET A 348 12.19 16.85 6.24
N VAL A 349 12.71 17.78 5.43
CA VAL A 349 11.95 18.97 4.99
C VAL A 349 10.70 18.55 4.20
N TYR A 350 10.85 17.63 3.24
CA TYR A 350 9.75 17.12 2.43
C TYR A 350 8.64 16.50 3.28
N TYR A 351 8.98 15.55 4.15
CA TYR A 351 7.99 14.85 4.96
C TYR A 351 7.32 15.76 6.00
N THR A 352 8.05 16.74 6.54
CA THR A 352 7.47 17.75 7.43
C THR A 352 6.39 18.56 6.71
N ILE A 353 6.69 19.05 5.51
CA ILE A 353 5.73 19.80 4.69
C ILE A 353 4.57 18.88 4.26
N LEU A 354 4.85 17.64 3.86
CA LEU A 354 3.83 16.69 3.39
C LEU A 354 2.84 16.34 4.49
N ILE A 355 3.32 15.95 5.68
CA ILE A 355 2.47 15.54 6.80
C ILE A 355 1.56 16.69 7.23
N THR A 356 2.14 17.88 7.42
CA THR A 356 1.39 19.07 7.83
C THR A 356 0.38 19.49 6.75
N HIS A 357 0.77 19.44 5.47
CA HIS A 357 -0.13 19.69 4.34
C HIS A 357 -1.33 18.75 4.35
N VAL A 358 -1.11 17.43 4.44
CA VAL A 358 -2.20 16.44 4.36
C VAL A 358 -3.20 16.61 5.51
N ILE A 359 -2.72 16.77 6.74
CA ILE A 359 -3.58 16.99 7.91
C ILE A 359 -4.45 18.24 7.73
N LEU A 360 -3.84 19.35 7.31
CA LEU A 360 -4.55 20.60 7.09
C LEU A 360 -5.49 20.55 5.88
N ALA A 361 -5.10 19.84 4.81
CA ALA A 361 -5.88 19.70 3.58
C ALA A 361 -7.22 19.00 3.83
N VAL A 362 -7.27 17.99 4.70
CA VAL A 362 -8.51 17.31 5.09
C VAL A 362 -9.51 18.27 5.74
N ALA A 363 -9.04 19.27 6.47
CA ALA A 363 -9.90 20.26 7.11
C ALA A 363 -10.45 21.32 6.12
N VAL A 364 -9.73 21.63 5.05
CA VAL A 364 -10.06 22.73 4.12
C VAL A 364 -11.47 22.59 3.51
N PRO A 365 -11.90 21.45 2.95
CA PRO A 365 -13.25 21.32 2.38
C PRO A 365 -14.35 21.68 3.37
N VAL A 366 -14.24 21.27 4.63
CA VAL A 366 -15.23 21.57 5.67
C VAL A 366 -15.18 23.05 6.05
N LEU A 367 -13.99 23.56 6.35
CA LEU A 367 -13.80 24.96 6.78
C LEU A 367 -14.20 25.95 5.67
N ALA A 368 -13.79 25.72 4.43
CA ALA A 368 -14.11 26.56 3.29
C ALA A 368 -15.62 26.56 3.02
N SER A 369 -16.26 25.39 3.01
CA SER A 369 -17.72 25.27 2.80
C SER A 369 -18.49 26.04 3.88
N MET A 370 -18.13 25.87 5.15
CA MET A 370 -18.78 26.57 6.25
C MET A 370 -18.58 28.09 6.15
N THR A 371 -17.36 28.55 5.91
CA THR A 371 -17.03 29.97 5.82
C THR A 371 -17.73 30.65 4.63
N ILE A 372 -17.78 29.97 3.47
CA ILE A 372 -18.49 30.45 2.29
C ILE A 372 -20.00 30.49 2.53
N TRP A 373 -20.59 29.43 3.08
CA TRP A 373 -22.02 29.38 3.38
C TRP A 373 -22.46 30.52 4.31
N ARG A 374 -21.67 30.83 5.33
CA ARG A 374 -21.91 31.98 6.22
C ARG A 374 -21.84 33.32 5.49
N GLY A 375 -20.91 33.47 4.56
CA GLY A 375 -20.81 34.66 3.71
C GLY A 375 -22.01 34.80 2.75
N LEU A 376 -22.49 33.68 2.20
CA LEU A 376 -23.65 33.66 1.29
C LEU A 376 -24.98 33.90 2.01
N THR A 377 -25.09 33.56 3.30
CA THR A 377 -26.29 33.75 4.12
C THR A 377 -26.30 35.07 4.91
N GLY A 378 -25.33 35.95 4.68
CA GLY A 378 -25.27 37.27 5.32
C GLY A 378 -24.84 37.25 6.79
N GLN A 379 -24.30 36.15 7.31
CA GLN A 379 -23.79 36.03 8.67
C GLN A 379 -22.37 36.63 8.78
N TRP A 380 -22.24 37.95 8.58
CA TRP A 380 -20.97 38.64 8.38
C TRP A 380 -19.97 38.49 9.53
N GLU A 381 -20.42 38.59 10.78
CA GLU A 381 -19.57 38.45 11.96
C GLU A 381 -18.98 37.05 12.05
N SER A 382 -19.82 36.03 11.87
CA SER A 382 -19.43 34.63 11.92
C SER A 382 -18.52 34.28 10.74
N HIS A 383 -18.86 34.72 9.52
CA HIS A 383 -18.00 34.61 8.34
C HIS A 383 -16.60 35.17 8.62
N ARG A 384 -16.50 36.39 9.19
CA ARG A 384 -15.21 37.01 9.53
C ARG A 384 -14.44 36.22 10.59
N LYS A 385 -15.12 35.71 11.63
CA LYS A 385 -14.49 34.90 12.68
C LYS A 385 -13.85 33.64 12.10
N TRP A 386 -14.60 32.91 11.27
CA TRP A 386 -14.11 31.68 10.66
C TRP A 386 -13.08 31.94 9.55
N ALA A 387 -13.24 33.00 8.76
CA ALA A 387 -12.28 33.37 7.73
C ALA A 387 -10.87 33.60 8.28
N LYS A 388 -10.71 34.10 9.51
CA LYS A 388 -9.40 34.25 10.17
C LYS A 388 -8.67 32.92 10.38
N VAL A 389 -9.40 31.82 10.43
CA VAL A 389 -8.85 30.45 10.57
C VAL A 389 -8.79 29.75 9.21
N THR A 390 -9.88 29.80 8.44
CA THR A 390 -9.98 29.14 7.13
C THR A 390 -8.96 29.68 6.13
N PHE A 391 -8.78 31.00 6.05
CA PHE A 391 -7.91 31.62 5.06
C PHE A 391 -6.43 31.19 5.19
N PRO A 392 -5.76 31.32 6.35
CA PRO A 392 -4.36 30.92 6.46
C PRO A 392 -4.15 29.43 6.22
N ILE A 393 -5.06 28.56 6.68
CA ILE A 393 -4.98 27.11 6.44
C ILE A 393 -5.12 26.81 4.95
N TRP A 394 -6.13 27.39 4.29
CA TRP A 394 -6.37 27.15 2.87
C TRP A 394 -5.22 27.68 2.01
N LEU A 395 -4.70 28.87 2.32
CA LEU A 395 -3.54 29.43 1.62
C LEU A 395 -2.29 28.57 1.84
N TYR A 396 -2.04 28.11 3.07
CA TYR A 396 -0.91 27.23 3.39
C TYR A 396 -0.97 25.95 2.56
N VAL A 397 -2.11 25.24 2.55
CA VAL A 397 -2.31 24.00 1.80
C VAL A 397 -2.12 24.26 0.29
N SER A 398 -2.68 25.34 -0.24
CA SER A 398 -2.58 25.69 -1.66
C SER A 398 -1.12 25.95 -2.10
N VAL A 399 -0.34 26.66 -1.29
CA VAL A 399 1.08 26.94 -1.55
C VAL A 399 1.93 25.68 -1.41
N THR A 400 1.78 24.97 -0.30
CA THR A 400 2.57 23.76 -0.01
C THR A 400 2.29 22.64 -1.01
N GLY A 401 1.09 22.55 -1.58
CA GLY A 401 0.78 21.61 -2.66
C GLY A 401 1.67 21.80 -3.90
N VAL A 402 1.99 23.05 -4.25
CA VAL A 402 2.91 23.37 -5.35
C VAL A 402 4.35 23.01 -4.96
N ILE A 403 4.75 23.31 -3.73
CA ILE A 403 6.10 22.99 -3.22
C ILE A 403 6.32 21.48 -3.19
N ILE A 404 5.35 20.70 -2.68
CA ILE A 404 5.40 19.23 -2.66
C ILE A 404 5.57 18.69 -4.08
N TYR A 405 4.78 19.17 -5.04
CA TYR A 405 4.95 18.79 -6.44
C TYR A 405 6.36 19.11 -6.96
N TRP A 406 6.85 20.33 -6.71
CA TRP A 406 8.17 20.73 -7.17
C TRP A 406 9.28 19.87 -6.55
N MET A 407 9.22 19.62 -5.24
CA MET A 407 10.15 18.73 -4.57
C MET A 407 10.10 17.31 -5.15
N LEU A 408 8.90 16.77 -5.34
CA LEU A 408 8.71 15.39 -5.79
C LEU A 408 9.09 15.14 -7.25
N TYR A 409 8.99 16.15 -8.13
CA TYR A 409 9.22 16.00 -9.57
C TYR A 409 10.49 16.68 -10.10
N HIS A 410 11.04 17.66 -9.38
CA HIS A 410 12.21 18.43 -9.83
C HIS A 410 13.41 18.34 -8.87
N VAL A 411 13.20 18.03 -7.59
CA VAL A 411 14.29 17.87 -6.60
C VAL A 411 14.61 16.40 -6.34
N SER A 412 13.58 15.55 -6.31
CA SER A 412 13.75 14.12 -6.10
C SER A 412 14.67 13.52 -7.16
N GLY A 413 15.68 12.78 -6.73
CA GLY A 413 16.54 12.00 -7.61
C GLY A 413 15.80 10.84 -8.29
N PRO A 414 16.41 10.23 -9.31
CA PRO A 414 15.90 8.97 -9.87
C PRO A 414 15.85 7.91 -8.76
N ALA A 415 14.79 7.08 -8.76
CA ALA A 415 14.73 5.93 -7.88
C ALA A 415 15.91 5.00 -8.20
N ALA A 416 16.77 4.77 -7.20
CA ALA A 416 17.97 3.94 -7.32
C ALA A 416 17.64 2.48 -7.63
#